data_AF-A0A5Q4ZUZ3-F1
#
_entry.id   AF-A0A5Q4ZUZ3-F1
#
_cell.length_a   1.000
_cell.length_b   1.000
_cell.length_c   1.000
_cell.angle_alpha   90.00
_cell.angle_beta   90.00
_cell.angle_gamma   90.00
#
_symmetry.space_group_name_H-M   'P 1'
#
loop_
_entity.id
_entity.type
_entity.pdbx_description
1 polymer ?
#
loop_
_entity_poly.entity_id
_entity_poly.type
_entity_poly.pdbx_seq_one_letter_code
_entity_poly.pdbx_strand_id
1 'polypeptide(L)'
;MLKLLRQVGKWKLVSFSLFIFIVSFFVYNQFSSSISHDLEAKRLIGQLNTVLDSAEQYSHDNGTLPPITSDTNTKFGYLNINNLIENPGLSTWRGPYLSYSDTWIGGDQYIDHPDYIATQLLLKEKSSRWIRGSSETGCESSSPACSLAACIWLVPIKVAQEINHIVDGNISMESSDAKGKIRYEKAFMGSLVCMIGNDYPMPSF
;
A
#
# COMPACT_ATOMS: atom_id res chain seq x y z
N MET A 1 -64.78 18.66 5.11
CA MET A 1 -64.18 17.58 4.28
C MET A 1 -63.08 18.08 3.33
N LEU A 2 -63.29 19.11 2.50
CA LEU A 2 -62.26 19.59 1.53
C LEU A 2 -60.93 20.06 2.14
N LYS A 3 -60.93 20.73 3.31
CA LYS A 3 -59.70 21.19 3.98
C LYS A 3 -58.82 20.03 4.47
N LEU A 4 -59.44 18.95 4.99
CA LEU A 4 -58.73 17.77 5.50
C LEU A 4 -58.03 17.00 4.36
N LEU A 5 -58.71 16.82 3.23
CA LEU A 5 -58.14 16.16 2.03
C LEU A 5 -56.95 16.94 1.45
N ARG A 6 -57.02 18.28 1.42
CA ARG A 6 -55.89 19.14 1.03
C ARG A 6 -54.70 19.03 1.98
N GLN A 7 -54.96 18.86 3.28
CA GLN A 7 -53.91 18.77 4.30
C GLN A 7 -53.19 17.41 4.26
N VAL A 8 -53.94 16.32 4.02
CA VAL A 8 -53.38 14.97 3.79
C VAL A 8 -52.55 14.92 2.51
N GLY A 9 -52.99 15.57 1.43
CA GLY A 9 -52.21 15.66 0.18
C GLY A 9 -50.88 16.42 0.35
N LYS A 10 -50.89 17.52 1.11
CA LYS A 10 -49.66 18.27 1.46
C LYS A 10 -48.72 17.45 2.34
N TRP A 11 -49.24 16.72 3.33
CA TRP A 11 -48.43 15.85 4.19
C TRP A 11 -47.78 14.70 3.41
N LYS A 12 -48.49 14.10 2.45
CA LYS A 12 -47.93 13.07 1.54
C LYS A 12 -46.82 13.63 0.64
N LEU A 13 -47.00 14.84 0.09
CA LEU A 13 -45.97 15.49 -0.73
C LEU A 13 -44.72 15.86 0.07
N VAL A 14 -44.88 16.36 1.29
CA VAL A 14 -43.76 16.70 2.19
C VAL A 14 -43.01 15.44 2.62
N SER A 15 -43.72 14.37 2.98
CA SER A 15 -43.08 13.11 3.37
C SER A 15 -42.39 12.40 2.20
N PHE A 16 -42.95 12.46 0.99
CA PHE A 16 -42.29 11.94 -0.21
C PHE A 16 -41.03 12.74 -0.58
N SER A 17 -41.10 14.07 -0.46
CA SER A 17 -39.94 14.94 -0.71
C SER A 17 -38.83 14.69 0.32
N LEU A 18 -39.17 14.56 1.61
CA LEU A 18 -38.21 14.23 2.66
C LEU A 18 -37.56 12.87 2.44
N PHE A 19 -38.33 11.86 2.01
CA PHE A 19 -37.80 10.53 1.68
C PHE A 19 -36.81 10.59 0.50
N ILE A 20 -37.12 11.32 -0.56
CA ILE A 20 -36.19 11.53 -1.69
C ILE A 20 -34.92 12.23 -1.22
N PHE A 21 -35.01 13.25 -0.37
CA PHE A 21 -33.83 13.94 0.18
C PHE A 21 -32.95 12.99 1.01
N ILE A 22 -33.56 12.18 1.87
CA ILE A 22 -32.84 11.18 2.68
C ILE A 22 -32.14 10.17 1.77
N VAL A 23 -32.86 9.56 0.83
CA VAL A 23 -32.27 8.58 -0.10
C VAL A 23 -31.16 9.21 -0.94
N SER A 24 -31.36 10.43 -1.46
CA SER A 24 -30.33 11.13 -2.24
C SER A 24 -29.09 11.45 -1.41
N PHE A 25 -29.26 11.83 -0.15
CA PHE A 25 -28.15 12.06 0.78
C PHE A 25 -27.36 10.77 1.07
N PHE A 26 -28.07 9.66 1.30
CA PHE A 26 -27.43 8.35 1.51
C PHE A 26 -26.68 7.89 0.26
N VAL A 27 -27.29 8.00 -0.92
CA VAL A 27 -26.66 7.65 -2.20
C VAL A 27 -25.45 8.54 -2.46
N TYR A 28 -25.55 9.86 -2.27
CA TYR A 28 -24.44 10.79 -2.45
C TYR A 28 -23.25 10.48 -1.53
N ASN A 29 -23.49 10.24 -0.23
CA ASN A 29 -22.42 9.90 0.71
C ASN A 29 -21.78 8.55 0.41
N GLN A 30 -22.57 7.55 0.00
CA GLN A 30 -22.04 6.24 -0.40
C GLN A 30 -21.19 6.34 -1.67
N PHE A 31 -21.66 7.03 -2.71
CA PHE A 31 -20.90 7.24 -3.94
C PHE A 31 -19.65 8.09 -3.70
N SER A 32 -19.76 9.21 -2.97
CA SER A 32 -18.61 10.08 -2.69
C SER A 32 -17.50 9.37 -1.92
N SER A 33 -17.85 8.52 -0.95
CA SER A 33 -16.85 7.75 -0.18
C SER A 33 -16.26 6.58 -0.98
N SER A 34 -17.01 5.98 -1.89
CA SER A 34 -16.47 4.95 -2.79
C SER A 34 -15.52 5.54 -3.84
N ILE A 35 -15.86 6.69 -4.43
CA ILE A 35 -15.01 7.39 -5.40
C ILE A 35 -13.70 7.86 -4.75
N SER A 36 -13.73 8.29 -3.48
CA SER A 36 -12.51 8.68 -2.77
C SER A 36 -11.56 7.50 -2.57
N HIS A 37 -12.06 6.30 -2.25
CA HIS A 37 -11.18 5.14 -2.05
C HIS A 37 -10.61 4.59 -3.36
N ASP A 38 -11.38 4.56 -4.46
CA ASP A 38 -10.86 4.11 -5.77
C ASP A 38 -9.74 5.02 -6.29
N LEU A 39 -9.94 6.34 -6.22
CA LEU A 39 -8.92 7.31 -6.64
C LEU A 39 -7.67 7.21 -5.76
N GLU A 40 -7.86 7.07 -4.45
CA GLU A 40 -6.77 6.90 -3.51
C GLU A 40 -6.01 5.59 -3.73
N ALA A 41 -6.72 4.49 -3.96
CA ALA A 41 -6.13 3.19 -4.27
C ALA A 41 -5.28 3.25 -5.55
N LYS A 42 -5.79 3.85 -6.63
CA LYS A 42 -5.03 4.04 -7.88
C LYS A 42 -3.77 4.88 -7.68
N ARG A 43 -3.86 5.95 -6.89
CA ARG A 43 -2.69 6.76 -6.53
C ARG A 43 -1.65 5.95 -5.76
N LEU A 44 -2.07 5.20 -4.75
CA LEU A 44 -1.16 4.38 -3.94
C LEU A 44 -0.56 3.22 -4.73
N ILE A 45 -1.30 2.63 -5.68
CA ILE A 45 -0.75 1.68 -6.65
C ILE A 45 0.39 2.33 -7.45
N GLY A 46 0.19 3.57 -7.92
CA GLY A 46 1.24 4.33 -8.60
C GLY A 46 2.48 4.58 -7.74
N GLN A 47 2.29 4.90 -6.45
CA GLN A 47 3.39 5.10 -5.50
C GLN A 47 4.12 3.79 -5.17
N LEU A 48 3.40 2.69 -4.97
CA LEU A 48 3.98 1.35 -4.77
C LEU A 48 4.83 0.93 -5.98
N ASN A 49 4.34 1.13 -7.20
CA ASN A 49 5.13 0.90 -8.41
C ASN A 49 6.35 1.82 -8.48
N THR A 50 6.21 3.11 -8.17
CA THR A 50 7.34 4.06 -8.16
C THR A 50 8.46 3.58 -7.23
N VAL A 51 8.13 3.08 -6.04
CA VAL A 51 9.12 2.54 -5.10
C VAL A 51 9.79 1.26 -5.63
N LEU A 52 9.01 0.36 -6.25
CA LEU A 52 9.55 -0.85 -6.89
C LEU A 52 10.49 -0.51 -8.06
N ASP A 53 10.06 0.39 -8.95
CA ASP A 53 10.82 0.85 -10.12
C ASP A 53 12.12 1.56 -9.68
N SER A 54 12.07 2.32 -8.59
CA SER A 54 13.26 2.98 -8.01
C SER A 54 14.29 1.96 -7.52
N ALA A 55 13.84 0.89 -6.86
CA ALA A 55 14.72 -0.19 -6.42
C ALA A 55 15.29 -1.00 -7.60
N GLU A 56 14.50 -1.18 -8.66
CA GLU A 56 14.97 -1.80 -9.90
C GLU A 56 16.03 -0.95 -10.59
N GLN A 57 15.82 0.36 -10.69
CA GLN A 57 16.80 1.28 -11.27
C GLN A 57 18.09 1.32 -10.43
N TYR A 58 17.98 1.33 -9.10
CA TYR A 58 19.13 1.18 -8.21
C TYR A 58 19.90 -0.12 -8.51
N SER A 59 19.18 -1.24 -8.65
CA SER A 59 19.77 -2.54 -8.94
C SER A 59 20.45 -2.58 -10.31
N HIS A 60 19.85 -1.95 -11.32
CA HIS A 60 20.43 -1.82 -12.64
C HIS A 60 21.75 -1.04 -12.62
N ASP A 61 21.78 0.09 -11.91
CA ASP A 61 22.96 0.98 -11.92
C ASP A 61 24.09 0.48 -11.02
N ASN A 62 23.77 -0.21 -9.91
CA ASN A 62 24.75 -0.63 -8.90
C ASN A 62 25.03 -2.14 -8.91
N GLY A 63 24.32 -2.92 -9.73
CA GLY A 63 24.47 -4.37 -9.85
C GLY A 63 23.79 -5.19 -8.76
N THR A 64 23.25 -4.55 -7.71
CA THR A 64 22.54 -5.21 -6.60
C THR A 64 21.38 -4.35 -6.11
N LEU A 65 20.36 -4.97 -5.53
CA LEU A 65 19.37 -4.27 -4.71
C LEU A 65 20.04 -3.53 -3.54
N PRO A 66 19.35 -2.56 -2.90
CA PRO A 66 19.78 -2.05 -1.61
C PRO A 66 20.03 -3.19 -0.62
N PRO A 67 21.06 -3.10 0.24
CA PRO A 67 21.40 -4.19 1.15
C PRO A 67 20.32 -4.39 2.22
N ILE A 68 20.28 -5.56 2.85
CA ILE A 68 19.51 -5.74 4.08
C ILE A 68 20.02 -4.74 5.14
N THR A 69 19.12 -4.04 5.82
CA THR A 69 19.52 -3.10 6.87
C THR A 69 20.21 -3.82 8.04
N SER A 70 21.21 -3.17 8.66
CA SER A 70 21.85 -3.64 9.88
C SER A 70 20.93 -3.62 11.11
N ASP A 71 19.82 -2.89 11.04
CA ASP A 71 18.89 -2.68 12.16
C ASP A 71 17.99 -3.90 12.40
N THR A 72 17.97 -4.86 11.48
CA THR A 72 17.11 -6.04 11.55
C THR A 72 17.85 -7.32 11.17
N ASN A 73 17.27 -8.47 11.52
CA ASN A 73 17.78 -9.76 11.10
C ASN A 73 17.38 -10.07 9.64
N THR A 74 18.29 -10.64 8.86
CA THR A 74 18.08 -11.04 7.45
C THR A 74 16.83 -11.90 7.24
N LYS A 75 16.45 -12.72 8.22
CA LYS A 75 15.23 -13.55 8.18
C LYS A 75 13.94 -12.75 8.02
N PHE A 76 13.95 -11.44 8.28
CA PHE A 76 12.80 -10.57 8.04
C PHE A 76 12.83 -9.89 6.67
N GLY A 77 14.00 -9.76 6.04
CA GLY A 77 14.12 -9.25 4.68
C GLY A 77 13.98 -7.74 4.51
N TYR A 78 14.17 -6.92 5.56
CA TYR A 78 14.10 -5.46 5.40
C TYR A 78 15.31 -4.93 4.64
N LEU A 79 15.09 -4.22 3.53
CA LEU A 79 16.16 -3.55 2.79
C LEU A 79 16.38 -2.13 3.33
N ASN A 80 17.61 -1.65 3.23
CA ASN A 80 17.98 -0.27 3.55
C ASN A 80 17.44 0.65 2.44
N ILE A 81 16.26 1.22 2.69
CA ILE A 81 15.56 2.03 1.70
C ILE A 81 16.18 3.43 1.54
N ASN A 82 16.99 3.89 2.50
CA ASN A 82 17.72 5.17 2.43
C ASN A 82 18.66 5.24 1.22
N ASN A 83 19.18 4.09 0.77
CA ASN A 83 20.03 4.01 -0.42
C ASN A 83 19.31 4.45 -1.72
N LEU A 84 17.97 4.53 -1.72
CA LEU A 84 17.21 5.05 -2.85
C LEU A 84 17.15 6.58 -2.90
N ILE A 85 17.37 7.26 -1.77
CA ILE A 85 17.23 8.72 -1.66
C ILE A 85 18.58 9.42 -1.41
N GLU A 86 19.57 8.70 -0.87
CA GLU A 86 20.92 9.21 -0.60
C GLU A 86 21.98 8.27 -1.16
N ASN A 87 23.14 8.82 -1.55
CA ASN A 87 24.26 8.02 -2.06
C ASN A 87 24.97 7.30 -0.90
N PRO A 88 24.97 5.96 -0.85
CA PRO A 88 25.65 5.18 0.20
C PRO A 88 27.18 5.11 0.02
N GLY A 89 27.79 6.03 -0.74
CA GLY A 89 29.22 6.05 -1.07
C GLY A 89 29.60 5.23 -2.30
N LEU A 90 28.63 4.88 -3.16
CA LEU A 90 28.86 4.13 -4.40
C LEU A 90 29.20 5.09 -5.55
N SER A 91 30.28 4.78 -6.28
CA SER A 91 30.69 5.54 -7.47
C SER A 91 29.76 5.31 -8.67
N THR A 92 29.04 4.19 -8.69
CA THR A 92 28.04 3.82 -9.70
C THR A 92 26.68 4.49 -9.46
N TRP A 93 26.49 5.14 -8.31
CA TRP A 93 25.20 5.71 -7.92
C TRP A 93 24.83 6.90 -8.81
N ARG A 94 23.61 6.86 -9.37
CA ARG A 94 23.05 7.89 -10.28
C ARG A 94 21.79 8.56 -9.73
N GLY A 95 21.50 8.33 -8.45
CA GLY A 95 20.29 8.81 -7.80
C GLY A 95 20.26 10.34 -7.55
N PRO A 96 19.27 10.81 -6.76
CA PRO A 96 18.28 10.02 -6.01
C PRO A 96 17.33 9.27 -6.95
N TYR A 97 17.05 8.00 -6.63
CA TYR A 97 16.14 7.14 -7.42
C TYR A 97 14.69 7.36 -7.01
N LEU A 98 14.45 7.63 -5.73
CA LEU A 98 13.15 7.93 -5.17
C LEU A 98 13.13 9.38 -4.68
N SER A 99 12.17 10.18 -5.14
CA SER A 99 12.08 11.61 -4.81
C SER A 99 11.29 11.87 -3.52
N TYR A 100 11.53 11.06 -2.49
CA TYR A 100 10.89 11.23 -1.17
C TYR A 100 11.83 11.99 -0.25
N SER A 101 11.27 12.81 0.64
CA SER A 101 12.01 13.34 1.78
C SER A 101 12.02 12.31 2.88
N ASP A 102 13.10 12.24 3.64
CA ASP A 102 13.12 11.41 4.85
C ASP A 102 13.37 12.24 6.10
N THR A 103 12.35 12.33 6.94
CA THR A 103 12.41 12.85 8.31
C THR A 103 12.14 11.74 9.32
N TRP A 104 12.11 10.47 8.87
CA TRP A 104 11.83 9.32 9.71
C TRP A 104 12.90 9.15 10.79
N ILE A 105 12.44 8.96 12.03
CA ILE A 105 13.31 8.68 13.18
C ILE A 105 13.02 7.25 13.64
N GLY A 106 13.54 6.25 12.93
CA GLY A 106 13.23 4.85 13.29
C GLY A 106 13.95 3.75 12.51
N GLY A 107 15.20 3.98 12.10
CA GLY A 107 16.06 2.99 11.46
C GLY A 107 15.94 2.93 9.93
N ASP A 108 16.94 2.34 9.30
CA ASP A 108 17.17 2.37 7.85
C ASP A 108 16.16 1.55 7.02
N GLN A 109 15.28 0.80 7.68
CA GLN A 109 14.24 0.00 7.03
C GLN A 109 13.01 0.80 6.59
N TYR A 110 12.90 2.08 6.99
CA TYR A 110 11.77 2.95 6.69
C TYR A 110 12.26 4.32 6.24
N ILE A 111 11.50 4.95 5.34
CA ILE A 111 11.55 6.38 5.05
C ILE A 111 10.14 6.95 5.14
N ASP A 112 10.00 8.28 5.25
CA ASP A 112 8.68 8.90 5.16
C ASP A 112 7.98 8.60 3.82
N HIS A 113 6.65 8.47 3.89
CA HIS A 113 5.81 8.41 2.69
C HIS A 113 5.12 9.77 2.48
N PRO A 114 4.98 10.27 1.24
CA PRO A 114 4.41 11.60 0.97
C PRO A 114 2.99 11.80 1.54
N ASP A 115 2.20 10.75 1.60
CA ASP A 115 0.80 10.78 2.06
C ASP A 115 0.55 10.02 3.36
N TYR A 116 1.54 9.24 3.83
CA TYR A 116 1.37 8.25 4.88
C TYR A 116 2.58 8.25 5.81
N ILE A 117 2.54 7.46 6.88
CA ILE A 117 3.56 7.55 7.91
C ILE A 117 4.94 7.07 7.45
N ALA A 118 4.99 6.01 6.64
CA ALA A 118 6.26 5.42 6.23
C ALA A 118 6.09 4.51 5.00
N THR A 119 7.19 4.36 4.27
CA THR A 119 7.38 3.38 3.21
C THR A 119 8.59 2.50 3.51
N GLN A 120 8.54 1.25 3.06
CA GLN A 120 9.59 0.25 3.25
C GLN A 120 9.76 -0.61 2.01
N LEU A 121 10.92 -1.25 1.91
CA LEU A 121 11.20 -2.32 0.97
C LEU A 121 11.48 -3.63 1.71
N LEU A 122 10.95 -4.72 1.18
CA LEU A 122 11.16 -6.07 1.68
C LEU A 122 11.67 -6.98 0.58
N LEU A 123 12.66 -7.80 0.89
CA LEU A 123 13.09 -8.93 0.07
C LEU A 123 12.64 -10.23 0.75
N LYS A 124 11.66 -10.89 0.16
CA LYS A 124 11.03 -12.09 0.71
C LYS A 124 11.33 -13.31 -0.15
N GLU A 125 11.30 -14.50 0.44
CA GLU A 125 11.33 -15.73 -0.34
C GLU A 125 10.12 -15.79 -1.27
N LYS A 126 10.36 -16.13 -2.55
CA LYS A 126 9.32 -16.17 -3.57
C LYS A 126 8.19 -17.14 -3.17
N SER A 127 6.95 -16.74 -3.39
CA SER A 127 5.73 -17.50 -3.04
C SER A 127 5.50 -17.75 -1.55
N SER A 128 6.31 -17.20 -0.65
CA SER A 128 6.04 -17.22 0.78
C SER A 128 4.74 -16.49 1.11
N ARG A 129 4.08 -16.92 2.21
CA ARG A 129 2.85 -16.28 2.72
C ARG A 129 3.22 -15.42 3.91
N TRP A 130 2.93 -14.14 3.82
CA TRP A 130 3.20 -13.18 4.88
C TRP A 130 2.25 -11.98 4.77
N ILE A 131 2.00 -11.34 5.90
CA ILE A 131 1.14 -10.15 6.01
C ILE A 131 1.83 -9.00 6.74
N ARG A 132 3.00 -9.26 7.35
CA ARG A 132 3.84 -8.30 8.06
C ARG A 132 5.25 -8.31 7.50
N GLY A 133 5.91 -7.16 7.50
CA GLY A 133 7.36 -7.11 7.26
C GLY A 133 8.14 -8.00 8.23
N SER A 134 7.70 -8.10 9.49
CA SER A 134 8.33 -8.91 10.54
C SER A 134 8.06 -10.42 10.46
N SER A 135 7.37 -10.91 9.43
CA SER A 135 7.29 -12.35 9.19
C SER A 135 8.66 -12.90 8.77
N GLU A 136 9.10 -13.99 9.42
CA GLU A 136 10.39 -14.69 9.18
C GLU A 136 10.37 -15.46 7.85
N THR A 137 10.35 -14.71 6.76
CA THR A 137 10.21 -15.16 5.36
C THR A 137 11.12 -14.32 4.46
N GLY A 138 12.11 -13.65 5.04
CA GLY A 138 13.14 -12.90 4.33
C GLY A 138 13.92 -13.82 3.40
N CYS A 139 14.35 -13.28 2.27
CA CYS A 139 15.11 -14.08 1.32
C CYS A 139 16.52 -14.33 1.85
N GLU A 140 16.92 -15.60 1.89
CA GLU A 140 18.25 -16.04 2.31
C GLU A 140 19.08 -16.51 1.12
N SER A 141 20.39 -16.68 1.30
CA SER A 141 21.27 -17.25 0.26
C SER A 141 20.88 -18.67 -0.14
N SER A 142 20.18 -19.40 0.73
CA SER A 142 19.62 -20.72 0.48
C SER A 142 18.27 -20.69 -0.25
N SER A 143 17.61 -19.53 -0.33
CA SER A 143 16.31 -19.39 -0.97
C SER A 143 16.44 -19.59 -2.48
N PRO A 144 15.54 -20.37 -3.10
CA PRO A 144 15.61 -20.66 -4.53
C PRO A 144 15.32 -19.43 -5.41
N ALA A 145 14.51 -18.50 -4.91
CA ALA A 145 14.18 -17.24 -5.57
C ALA A 145 13.65 -16.22 -4.55
N CYS A 146 13.77 -14.94 -4.89
CA CYS A 146 13.29 -13.84 -4.07
C CYS A 146 12.23 -13.01 -4.81
N SER A 147 11.41 -12.32 -4.01
CA SER A 147 10.46 -11.32 -4.48
C SER A 147 10.67 -10.03 -3.70
N LEU A 148 10.86 -8.92 -4.42
CA LEU A 148 10.86 -7.59 -3.83
C LEU A 148 9.41 -7.16 -3.56
N ALA A 149 9.20 -6.47 -2.45
CA ALA A 149 7.93 -5.82 -2.18
C ALA A 149 8.15 -4.39 -1.66
N ALA A 150 7.36 -3.44 -2.17
CA ALA A 150 7.23 -2.12 -1.60
C ALA A 150 6.03 -2.11 -0.67
N CYS A 151 6.10 -1.41 0.46
CA CYS A 151 4.96 -1.25 1.34
C CYS A 151 4.74 0.19 1.81
N ILE A 152 3.51 0.47 2.22
CA ILE A 152 3.05 1.72 2.82
C ILE A 152 2.36 1.41 4.14
N TRP A 153 2.68 2.16 5.18
CA TRP A 153 2.11 2.02 6.51
C TRP A 153 0.89 2.91 6.74
N LEU A 154 -0.05 2.44 7.56
CA LEU A 154 -1.25 3.14 8.01
C LEU A 154 -2.23 3.55 6.90
N VAL A 155 -2.27 2.78 5.81
CA VAL A 155 -3.30 2.93 4.77
C VAL A 155 -4.68 2.54 5.34
N PRO A 156 -5.79 3.26 5.10
CA PRO A 156 -7.11 2.81 5.54
C PRO A 156 -7.44 1.43 4.99
N ILE A 157 -7.99 0.54 5.82
CA ILE A 157 -8.24 -0.85 5.41
C ILE A 157 -9.14 -0.97 4.16
N LYS A 158 -10.09 -0.04 3.97
CA LYS A 158 -10.94 -0.02 2.77
C LYS A 158 -10.14 0.29 1.51
N VAL A 159 -9.14 1.16 1.61
CA VAL A 159 -8.23 1.48 0.51
C VAL A 159 -7.32 0.30 0.23
N ALA A 160 -6.80 -0.38 1.25
CA ALA A 160 -6.03 -1.62 1.09
C ALA A 160 -6.81 -2.72 0.36
N GLN A 161 -8.07 -2.93 0.74
CA GLN A 161 -8.98 -3.87 0.10
C GLN A 161 -9.28 -3.48 -1.35
N GLU A 162 -9.44 -2.17 -1.62
CA GLU A 162 -9.61 -1.66 -2.98
C GLU A 162 -8.36 -1.87 -3.84
N ILE A 163 -7.16 -1.64 -3.29
CA ILE A 163 -5.88 -1.95 -3.96
C ILE A 163 -5.81 -3.44 -4.30
N ASN A 164 -6.14 -4.32 -3.36
CA ASN A 164 -6.20 -5.77 -3.57
C ASN A 164 -7.21 -6.15 -4.67
N HIS A 165 -8.38 -5.50 -4.68
CA HIS A 165 -9.38 -5.73 -5.71
C HIS A 165 -8.88 -5.30 -7.10
N ILE A 166 -8.31 -4.11 -7.23
CA ILE A 166 -7.80 -3.58 -8.51
C ILE A 166 -6.67 -4.44 -9.06
N VAL A 167 -5.76 -4.91 -8.20
CA VAL A 167 -4.51 -5.57 -8.62
C VAL A 167 -4.66 -7.09 -8.73
N ASP A 168 -5.26 -7.74 -7.74
CA ASP A 168 -5.39 -9.21 -7.68
C ASP A 168 -6.79 -9.70 -8.10
N GLY A 169 -7.74 -8.79 -8.35
CA GLY A 169 -9.12 -9.15 -8.68
C GLY A 169 -9.93 -9.69 -7.51
N ASN A 170 -9.36 -9.70 -6.29
CA ASN A 170 -9.98 -10.31 -5.11
C ASN A 170 -10.77 -9.27 -4.30
N ILE A 171 -12.09 -9.45 -4.18
CA ILE A 171 -12.99 -8.60 -3.36
C ILE A 171 -13.00 -9.12 -1.91
N SER A 172 -11.82 -9.40 -1.35
CA SER A 172 -11.71 -9.87 0.03
C SER A 172 -12.08 -8.74 1.00
N MET A 173 -13.10 -8.95 1.81
CA MET A 173 -13.45 -8.06 2.93
C MET A 173 -12.70 -8.43 4.22
N GLU A 174 -11.79 -9.41 4.16
CA GLU A 174 -10.99 -9.83 5.29
C GLU A 174 -10.07 -8.70 5.76
N SER A 175 -9.71 -8.74 7.04
CA SER A 175 -8.77 -7.77 7.63
C SER A 175 -7.32 -8.03 7.26
N SER A 176 -7.02 -9.08 6.51
CA SER A 176 -5.68 -9.38 5.99
C SER A 176 -5.73 -10.30 4.78
N ASP A 177 -4.75 -10.19 3.88
CA ASP A 177 -4.49 -11.18 2.83
C ASP A 177 -2.98 -11.47 2.73
N ALA A 178 -2.65 -12.75 2.81
CA ALA A 178 -1.29 -13.30 2.74
C ALA A 178 -1.00 -13.97 1.39
N LYS A 179 -1.89 -13.82 0.40
CA LYS A 179 -1.83 -14.39 -0.98
C LYS A 179 -1.84 -13.25 -2.03
N GLY A 180 -1.57 -13.55 -3.30
CA GLY A 180 -1.57 -12.55 -4.38
C GLY A 180 -0.34 -11.64 -4.47
N LYS A 181 -0.43 -10.63 -5.34
CA LYS A 181 0.56 -9.56 -5.51
C LYS A 181 0.44 -8.53 -4.39
N ILE A 182 -0.75 -8.32 -3.85
CA ILE A 182 -1.02 -7.42 -2.73
C ILE A 182 -1.05 -8.21 -1.42
N ARG A 183 -0.23 -7.78 -0.45
CA ARG A 183 -0.30 -8.27 0.93
C ARG A 183 -0.81 -7.16 1.80
N TYR A 184 -1.75 -7.45 2.69
CA TYR A 184 -2.17 -6.44 3.65
C TYR A 184 -2.58 -7.04 4.98
N GLU A 185 -2.50 -6.21 6.02
CA GLU A 185 -3.02 -6.51 7.34
C GLU A 185 -3.51 -5.25 8.02
N LYS A 186 -4.71 -5.33 8.60
CA LYS A 186 -5.21 -4.31 9.52
C LYS A 186 -4.38 -4.30 10.81
N ALA A 187 -3.73 -3.17 11.04
CA ALA A 187 -3.08 -2.81 12.29
C ALA A 187 -3.93 -1.78 13.07
N PHE A 188 -3.35 -1.17 14.10
CA PHE A 188 -4.08 -0.31 15.06
C PHE A 188 -4.83 0.87 14.40
N MET A 189 -4.11 1.78 13.73
CA MET A 189 -4.70 3.01 13.12
C MET A 189 -4.89 2.95 11.60
N GLY A 190 -4.59 1.81 10.98
CA GLY A 190 -4.62 1.64 9.53
C GLY A 190 -4.15 0.24 9.17
N SER A 191 -3.61 0.08 7.98
CA SER A 191 -3.09 -1.19 7.49
C SER A 191 -1.70 -1.02 6.91
N LEU A 192 -0.90 -2.08 7.03
CA LEU A 192 0.25 -2.25 6.16
C LEU A 192 -0.27 -2.78 4.83
N VAL A 193 0.12 -2.14 3.73
CA VAL A 193 -0.18 -2.62 2.37
C VAL A 193 1.13 -2.75 1.63
N CYS A 194 1.37 -3.93 1.09
CA CYS A 194 2.56 -4.24 0.30
C CYS A 194 2.16 -4.70 -1.09
N MET A 195 2.95 -4.32 -2.08
CA MET A 195 2.88 -4.84 -3.44
C MET A 195 4.17 -5.57 -3.78
N ILE A 196 4.03 -6.83 -4.18
CA ILE A 196 5.13 -7.62 -4.73
C ILE A 196 5.42 -7.15 -6.15
N GLY A 197 6.68 -6.83 -6.42
CA GLY A 197 7.19 -6.49 -7.74
C GLY A 197 7.52 -7.73 -8.58
N ASN A 198 8.38 -7.55 -9.58
CA ASN A 198 8.86 -8.65 -10.40
C ASN A 198 9.86 -9.53 -9.62
N ASP A 199 10.24 -10.66 -10.22
CA ASP A 199 11.33 -11.48 -9.69
C ASP A 199 12.66 -10.74 -9.85
N TYR A 200 13.49 -10.76 -8.81
CA TYR A 200 14.83 -10.18 -8.88
C TYR A 200 15.85 -11.32 -8.81
N PRO A 201 16.86 -11.32 -9.72
CA PRO A 201 17.96 -12.25 -9.59
C PRO A 201 18.70 -11.96 -8.29
N MET A 202 19.02 -13.01 -7.53
CA MET A 202 19.88 -12.88 -6.36
C MET A 202 21.22 -12.28 -6.80
N PRO A 203 21.78 -11.30 -6.07
CA PRO A 203 23.17 -10.94 -6.22
C PRO A 203 23.98 -12.22 -6.03
N SER A 204 24.76 -12.61 -7.04
CA SER A 204 25.79 -13.62 -6.85
C SER A 204 26.81 -13.04 -5.87
N PHE A 205 26.79 -13.54 -4.63
CA PHE A 205 27.77 -13.22 -3.58
C PHE A 205 29.18 -13.59 -4.03
#